data_AF-A0A919LN60-F1
#
_entry.id   AF-A0A919LN60-F1
#
_cell.length_a   1.000
_cell.length_b   1.000
_cell.length_c   1.000
_cell.angle_alpha   90.00
_cell.angle_beta   90.00
_cell.angle_gamma   90.00
#
_symmetry.space_group_name_H-M   'P 1'
#
loop_
_entity.id
_entity.type
_entity.pdbx_description
1 polymer ?
#
loop_
_entity_poly.entity_id
_entity_poly.type
_entity_poly.pdbx_seq_one_letter_code
_entity_poly.pdbx_strand_id
1 'polypeptide(L)'
;MQTTLGLSNISFGLNPAARVVLNSVFLDECVKAGLDSAIVHASKILPIARLDEEQVQVALDLIYDRRAEGYDPLQKLMALFEGATTQSLKAGRAEELAALPLDERLQRRIIDGEKKGLEADLDEALQIRPALEIVNNTLLEGMKVVGELFGSGQMQLPFVLQSAEVMKTAVAHLEPHMEKSDAEGKGTIVLATVRGDVHDIARTSSTSSCPTTATTSSTSASSSRSRRSSKRPSSTTPTSSACRVSS
;
A
#
# COMPACT_ATOMS: atom_id res chain seq x y z
N MET A 1 10.76 -20.89 -17.61
CA MET A 1 12.04 -20.15 -17.55
C MET A 1 11.78 -18.91 -16.73
N GLN A 2 12.63 -18.56 -15.78
CA GLN A 2 12.51 -17.30 -15.06
C GLN A 2 13.14 -16.19 -15.90
N THR A 3 12.41 -15.10 -16.07
CA THR A 3 12.78 -13.94 -16.89
C THR A 3 13.00 -12.71 -16.01
N THR A 4 14.12 -12.02 -16.23
CA THR A 4 14.48 -10.80 -15.52
C THR A 4 14.78 -9.69 -16.52
N LEU A 5 14.15 -8.53 -16.35
CA LEU A 5 14.24 -7.39 -17.27
C LEU A 5 14.65 -6.10 -16.53
N GLY A 6 15.56 -5.33 -17.12
CA GLY A 6 15.87 -3.96 -16.67
C GLY A 6 15.17 -2.92 -17.54
N LEU A 7 14.25 -2.15 -16.97
CA LEU A 7 13.43 -1.20 -17.75
C LEU A 7 14.14 0.11 -18.11
N SER A 8 15.16 0.52 -17.36
CA SER A 8 15.69 1.89 -17.43
C SER A 8 16.36 2.25 -18.78
N ASN A 9 16.75 1.25 -19.57
CA ASN A 9 17.50 1.47 -20.81
C ASN A 9 16.59 1.69 -22.03
N ILE A 10 15.33 1.24 -22.01
CA ILE A 10 14.44 1.28 -23.19
C ILE A 10 14.10 2.70 -23.62
N SER A 11 14.13 3.64 -22.68
CA SER A 11 13.71 5.03 -22.88
C SER A 11 14.89 5.99 -22.84
N PHE A 12 16.12 5.48 -23.01
CA PHE A 12 17.32 6.29 -23.09
C PHE A 12 17.24 7.26 -24.28
N GLY A 13 17.54 8.54 -24.04
CA GLY A 13 17.44 9.60 -25.06
C GLY A 13 16.12 10.35 -25.09
N LEU A 14 15.04 9.84 -24.48
CA LEU A 14 13.76 10.56 -24.39
C LEU A 14 13.73 11.59 -23.25
N ASN A 15 12.77 12.52 -23.30
CA ASN A 15 12.45 13.44 -22.20
C ASN A 15 12.07 12.64 -20.93
N PRO A 16 12.56 13.00 -19.72
CA PRO A 16 12.15 12.39 -18.46
C PRO A 16 10.66 12.07 -18.30
N ALA A 17 9.75 12.95 -18.77
CA ALA A 17 8.31 12.71 -18.72
C ALA A 17 7.88 11.52 -19.60
N ALA A 18 8.33 11.49 -20.86
CA ALA A 18 8.09 10.39 -21.79
C ALA A 18 8.66 9.06 -21.28
N ARG A 19 9.81 9.09 -20.59
CA ARG A 19 10.42 7.87 -20.00
C ARG A 19 9.52 7.20 -18.98
N VAL A 20 8.87 7.99 -18.13
CA VAL A 20 7.97 7.47 -17.09
C VAL A 20 6.81 6.71 -17.73
N VAL A 21 6.19 7.31 -18.75
CA VAL A 21 5.07 6.70 -19.47
C VAL A 21 5.52 5.44 -20.22
N LEU A 22 6.55 5.54 -21.06
CA LEU A 22 7.03 4.42 -21.87
C LEU A 22 7.47 3.22 -21.00
N ASN A 23 8.21 3.47 -19.92
CA ASN A 23 8.64 2.41 -19.00
C ASN A 23 7.46 1.75 -18.28
N SER A 24 6.41 2.52 -17.95
CA SER A 24 5.23 1.99 -17.27
C SER A 24 4.41 1.10 -18.19
N VAL A 25 4.16 1.56 -19.43
CA VAL A 25 3.44 0.77 -20.45
C VAL A 25 4.23 -0.48 -20.84
N PHE A 26 5.54 -0.36 -21.03
CA PHE A 26 6.37 -1.52 -21.36
C PHE A 26 6.41 -2.56 -20.24
N LEU A 27 6.44 -2.13 -18.96
CA LEU A 27 6.36 -3.05 -17.83
C LEU A 27 5.03 -3.80 -17.82
N ASP A 28 3.91 -3.10 -18.03
CA ASP A 28 2.58 -3.70 -18.06
C ASP A 28 2.48 -4.79 -19.14
N GLU A 29 2.98 -4.52 -20.35
CA GLU A 29 3.03 -5.51 -21.43
C GLU A 29 3.93 -6.70 -21.10
N CYS A 30 5.09 -6.47 -20.45
CA CYS A 30 5.96 -7.56 -20.03
C CYS A 30 5.31 -8.42 -18.95
N VAL A 31 4.59 -7.83 -17.99
CA VAL A 31 3.85 -8.57 -16.96
C VAL A 31 2.76 -9.44 -17.60
N LYS A 32 2.00 -8.91 -18.56
CA LYS A 32 1.01 -9.70 -19.33
C LYS A 32 1.65 -10.83 -20.13
N ALA A 33 2.86 -10.62 -20.65
CA ALA A 33 3.65 -11.63 -21.35
C ALA A 33 4.26 -12.69 -20.41
N GLY A 34 4.12 -12.55 -19.08
CA GLY A 34 4.59 -13.51 -18.10
C GLY A 34 5.97 -13.21 -17.51
N LEU A 35 6.37 -11.93 -17.45
CA LEU A 35 7.62 -11.52 -16.80
C LEU A 35 7.63 -11.89 -15.31
N ASP A 36 8.67 -12.60 -14.86
CA ASP A 36 8.78 -13.03 -13.46
C ASP A 36 9.37 -11.95 -12.53
N SER A 37 10.31 -11.14 -13.04
CA SER A 37 11.00 -10.13 -12.24
C SER A 37 11.49 -8.93 -13.06
N ALA A 38 11.50 -7.75 -12.46
CA ALA A 38 11.94 -6.52 -13.10
C ALA A 38 12.82 -5.67 -12.18
N ILE A 39 13.89 -5.09 -12.73
CA ILE A 39 14.71 -4.06 -12.07
C ILE A 39 14.21 -2.70 -12.52
N VAL A 40 13.52 -2.00 -11.63
CA VAL A 40 12.78 -0.76 -11.94
C VAL A 40 12.93 0.24 -10.82
N HIS A 41 12.81 1.53 -11.15
CA HIS A 41 12.73 2.58 -10.14
C HIS A 41 11.26 2.81 -9.78
N ALA A 42 10.79 2.20 -8.69
CA ALA A 42 9.36 2.15 -8.33
C ALA A 42 8.69 3.53 -8.25
N SER A 43 9.42 4.57 -7.82
CA SER A 43 8.93 5.95 -7.75
C SER A 43 8.68 6.61 -9.11
N LYS A 44 9.16 5.99 -10.20
CA LYS A 44 9.04 6.48 -11.58
C LYS A 44 8.16 5.59 -12.45
N ILE A 45 7.53 4.57 -11.87
CA ILE A 45 6.49 3.79 -12.54
C ILE A 45 5.15 4.42 -12.18
N LEU A 46 4.22 4.46 -13.13
CA LEU A 46 2.85 4.90 -12.90
C LEU A 46 1.90 3.74 -13.23
N PRO A 47 0.81 3.57 -12.46
CA PRO A 47 -0.28 2.68 -12.86
C PRO A 47 -0.84 3.09 -14.22
N ILE A 48 -1.18 2.13 -15.08
CA ILE A 48 -1.73 2.40 -16.41
C ILE A 48 -3.03 3.19 -16.33
N ALA A 49 -3.86 2.90 -15.34
CA ALA A 49 -5.11 3.63 -15.06
C ALA A 49 -4.91 5.14 -14.76
N ARG A 50 -3.69 5.59 -14.50
CA ARG A 50 -3.37 7.00 -14.25
C ARG A 50 -2.80 7.74 -15.46
N LEU A 51 -2.51 7.02 -16.54
CA LEU A 51 -1.98 7.57 -17.78
C LEU A 51 -3.13 7.95 -18.71
N ASP A 52 -2.89 8.96 -19.55
CA ASP A 52 -3.82 9.35 -20.61
C ASP A 52 -3.88 8.24 -21.68
N GLU A 53 -5.08 7.93 -22.17
CA GLU A 53 -5.30 6.93 -23.21
C GLU A 53 -4.48 7.22 -24.48
N GLU A 54 -4.34 8.50 -24.90
CA GLU A 54 -3.52 8.85 -26.07
C GLU A 54 -2.04 8.52 -25.80
N GLN A 55 -1.54 8.82 -24.60
CA GLN A 55 -0.16 8.53 -24.22
C GLN A 55 0.12 7.02 -24.15
N VAL A 56 -0.83 6.24 -23.63
CA VAL A 56 -0.73 4.78 -23.58
C VAL A 56 -0.74 4.20 -25.00
N GLN A 57 -1.66 4.66 -25.86
CA GLN A 57 -1.78 4.15 -27.22
C GLN A 57 -0.52 4.44 -28.05
N VAL A 58 0.01 5.66 -27.98
CA VAL A 58 1.23 6.02 -28.71
C VAL A 58 2.44 5.25 -28.18
N ALA A 59 2.53 5.02 -26.86
CA ALA A 59 3.57 4.18 -26.29
C ALA A 59 3.46 2.72 -26.74
N LEU A 60 2.25 2.15 -26.81
CA LEU A 60 2.01 0.81 -27.37
C LEU A 60 2.37 0.73 -28.84
N ASP A 61 2.00 1.74 -29.64
CA ASP A 61 2.36 1.80 -31.05
C ASP A 61 3.88 1.85 -31.24
N LEU A 62 4.61 2.55 -30.36
CA LEU A 62 6.07 2.55 -30.36
C LEU A 62 6.65 1.18 -29.96
N ILE A 63 6.12 0.53 -28.93
CA ILE A 63 6.59 -0.78 -28.44
C ILE A 63 6.38 -1.86 -29.51
N TYR A 64 5.25 -1.84 -30.22
CA TYR A 64 4.91 -2.80 -31.26
C TYR A 64 5.35 -2.39 -32.67
N ASP A 65 6.06 -1.26 -32.80
CA ASP A 65 6.50 -0.67 -34.07
C ASP A 65 5.37 -0.53 -35.11
N ARG A 66 4.19 -0.05 -34.68
CA ARG A 66 2.99 0.13 -35.51
C ARG A 66 3.08 1.41 -36.33
N ARG A 67 3.92 1.39 -37.36
CA ARG A 67 4.10 2.50 -38.30
C ARG A 67 3.04 2.45 -39.42
N ALA A 68 2.55 3.62 -39.82
CA ALA A 68 1.68 3.78 -40.99
C ALA A 68 2.17 4.93 -41.86
N GLU A 69 1.64 5.04 -43.08
CA GLU A 69 2.05 6.11 -44.00
C GLU A 69 1.73 7.49 -43.39
N GLY A 70 2.76 8.31 -43.16
CA GLY A 70 2.63 9.59 -42.47
C GLY A 70 2.55 9.54 -40.94
N TYR A 71 2.68 8.35 -40.32
CA TYR A 71 2.65 8.17 -38.87
C TYR A 71 3.92 7.46 -38.37
N ASP A 72 4.74 8.21 -37.63
CA ASP A 72 5.85 7.66 -36.85
C ASP A 72 5.52 7.76 -35.35
N PRO A 73 5.32 6.63 -34.65
CA PRO A 73 5.04 6.61 -33.21
C PRO A 73 6.09 7.35 -32.38
N LEU A 74 7.36 7.32 -32.78
CA LEU A 74 8.42 8.01 -32.06
C LEU A 74 8.25 9.53 -32.17
N GLN A 75 7.98 10.04 -33.38
CA GLN A 75 7.77 11.47 -33.59
C GLN A 75 6.50 11.95 -32.87
N LYS A 76 5.42 11.17 -32.92
CA LYS A 76 4.18 11.48 -32.20
C LYS A 76 4.41 11.48 -30.68
N LEU A 77 5.14 10.50 -30.14
CA LEU A 77 5.49 10.47 -28.73
C LEU A 77 6.34 11.68 -28.34
N MET A 78 7.32 12.05 -29.15
CA MET A 78 8.15 13.23 -28.88
C MET A 78 7.29 14.50 -28.83
N ALA A 79 6.40 14.69 -29.80
CA ALA A 79 5.49 15.83 -29.85
C ALA A 79 4.55 15.91 -28.64
N LEU A 80 4.03 14.77 -28.15
CA LEU A 80 3.18 14.73 -26.95
C LEU A 80 3.90 15.21 -25.68
N PHE A 81 5.22 15.08 -25.64
CA PHE A 81 6.04 15.48 -24.48
C PHE A 81 6.98 16.66 -24.79
N GLU A 82 6.76 17.38 -25.89
CA GLU A 82 7.45 18.63 -26.19
C GLU A 82 7.04 19.70 -25.17
N GLY A 83 8.02 20.26 -24.45
CA GLY A 83 7.77 21.24 -23.38
C GLY A 83 7.19 20.66 -22.08
N ALA A 84 6.74 19.40 -22.07
CA ALA A 84 6.25 18.74 -20.86
C ALA A 84 7.43 18.42 -19.92
N THR A 85 7.48 19.08 -18.77
CA THR A 85 8.37 18.70 -17.67
C THR A 85 7.61 17.84 -16.67
N THR A 86 8.34 17.03 -15.89
CA THR A 86 7.73 16.24 -14.81
C THR A 86 7.07 17.12 -13.73
N GLN A 87 7.40 18.41 -13.70
CA GLN A 87 6.76 19.41 -12.86
C GLN A 87 5.48 19.98 -13.50
N SER A 88 5.46 20.26 -14.81
CA SER A 88 4.25 20.76 -15.48
C SER A 88 3.12 19.72 -15.48
N LEU A 89 3.44 18.43 -15.61
CA LEU A 89 2.46 17.35 -15.48
C LEU A 89 1.88 17.23 -14.05
N LYS A 90 2.66 17.54 -13.02
CA LYS A 90 2.17 17.58 -11.64
C LYS A 90 1.33 18.81 -11.35
N ALA A 91 1.68 19.96 -11.94
CA ALA A 91 0.95 21.21 -11.79
C ALA A 91 -0.42 21.16 -12.48
N GLY A 92 -0.49 20.72 -13.74
CA GLY A 92 -1.77 20.57 -14.44
C GLY A 92 -2.71 19.58 -13.75
N ARG A 93 -2.18 18.49 -13.20
CA ARG A 93 -2.99 17.52 -12.45
C ARG A 93 -3.51 18.07 -11.12
N ALA A 94 -2.76 18.94 -10.45
CA ALA A 94 -3.23 19.61 -9.24
C ALA A 94 -4.37 20.61 -9.56
N GLU A 95 -4.31 21.28 -10.70
CA GLU A 95 -5.36 22.17 -11.20
C GLU A 95 -6.62 21.40 -11.60
N GLU A 96 -6.48 20.28 -12.32
CA GLU A 96 -7.60 19.37 -12.64
C GLU A 96 -8.27 18.83 -11.37
N LEU A 97 -7.46 18.44 -10.38
CA LEU A 97 -7.97 17.93 -9.11
C LEU A 97 -8.74 19.01 -8.34
N ALA A 98 -8.28 20.27 -8.38
CA ALA A 98 -8.96 21.39 -7.73
C ALA A 98 -10.28 21.78 -8.42
N ALA A 99 -10.44 21.47 -9.71
CA ALA A 99 -11.65 21.75 -10.47
C ALA A 99 -12.78 20.72 -10.24
N LEU A 100 -12.47 19.56 -9.64
CA LEU A 100 -13.44 18.52 -9.35
C LEU A 100 -14.30 18.85 -8.11
N PRO A 101 -15.55 18.36 -8.05
CA PRO A 101 -16.36 18.46 -6.85
C PRO A 101 -15.69 17.74 -5.67
N LEU A 102 -15.92 18.24 -4.46
CA LEU A 102 -15.25 17.83 -3.23
C LEU A 102 -15.21 16.30 -3.02
N ASP A 103 -16.32 15.62 -3.30
CA ASP A 103 -16.43 14.16 -3.10
C ASP A 103 -15.55 13.38 -4.08
N GLU A 104 -15.56 13.76 -5.35
CA GLU A 104 -14.70 13.17 -6.38
C GLU A 104 -13.24 13.51 -6.10
N ARG A 105 -12.96 14.73 -5.63
CA ARG A 105 -11.62 15.18 -5.25
C ARG A 105 -11.03 14.32 -4.13
N LEU A 106 -11.80 14.08 -3.07
CA LEU A 106 -11.42 13.20 -1.96
C LEU A 106 -11.21 11.76 -2.41
N GLN A 107 -12.12 11.19 -3.21
CA GLN A 107 -11.95 9.85 -3.77
C GLN A 107 -10.68 9.75 -4.61
N ARG A 108 -10.45 10.72 -5.49
CA ARG A 108 -9.29 10.77 -6.39
C ARG A 108 -7.99 10.87 -5.60
N ARG A 109 -7.92 11.64 -4.51
CA ARG A 109 -6.75 11.68 -3.62
C ARG A 109 -6.43 10.33 -2.98
N ILE A 110 -7.46 9.57 -2.58
CA ILE A 110 -7.27 8.22 -2.03
C ILE A 110 -6.76 7.26 -3.12
N ILE A 111 -7.37 7.29 -4.30
CA ILE A 111 -6.95 6.46 -5.45
C ILE A 111 -5.53 6.80 -5.89
N ASP A 112 -5.18 8.09 -5.90
CA ASP A 112 -3.87 8.58 -6.31
C ASP A 112 -2.79 8.46 -5.22
N GLY A 113 -3.20 8.26 -3.97
CA GLY A 113 -2.30 8.18 -2.81
C GLY A 113 -1.64 9.51 -2.49
N GLU A 114 -2.33 10.63 -2.73
CA GLU A 114 -1.81 11.99 -2.56
C GLU A 114 -2.22 12.58 -1.22
N LYS A 115 -1.23 12.76 -0.32
CA LYS A 115 -1.44 13.35 1.02
C LYS A 115 -1.54 14.88 1.00
N LYS A 116 -0.94 15.54 0.00
CA LYS A 116 -0.89 17.00 -0.07
C LYS A 116 -2.29 17.55 -0.32
N GLY A 117 -2.76 18.45 0.54
CA GLY A 117 -4.09 19.07 0.40
C GLY A 117 -5.25 18.18 0.87
N LEU A 118 -4.98 16.97 1.39
CA LEU A 118 -6.02 16.08 1.91
C LEU A 118 -6.74 16.69 3.13
N GLU A 119 -5.98 17.22 4.09
CA GLU A 119 -6.54 17.80 5.32
C GLU A 119 -7.49 18.97 5.02
N ALA A 120 -7.11 19.85 4.09
CA ALA A 120 -7.94 20.97 3.66
C ALA A 120 -9.27 20.51 3.04
N ASP A 121 -9.24 19.45 2.22
CA ASP A 121 -10.46 18.88 1.63
C ASP A 121 -11.34 18.18 2.67
N LEU A 122 -10.72 17.54 3.67
CA LEU A 122 -11.45 16.93 4.78
C LEU A 122 -12.11 18.00 5.66
N ASP A 123 -11.43 19.12 5.92
CA ASP A 123 -11.98 20.25 6.67
C ASP A 123 -13.17 20.89 5.94
N GLU A 124 -13.08 21.05 4.61
CA GLU A 124 -14.19 21.52 3.78
C GLU A 124 -15.38 20.54 3.84
N ALA A 125 -15.12 19.23 3.78
CA ALA A 125 -16.17 18.21 3.87
C ALA A 125 -16.83 18.15 5.26
N LEU A 126 -16.06 18.37 6.33
CA LEU A 126 -16.55 18.44 7.71
C LEU A 126 -17.53 19.60 7.94
N GLN A 127 -17.48 20.68 7.13
CA GLN A 127 -18.47 21.76 7.22
C GLN A 127 -19.84 21.37 6.67
N ILE A 128 -19.89 20.38 5.78
CA ILE A 128 -21.10 20.02 5.04
C ILE A 128 -21.77 18.79 5.67
N ARG A 129 -20.98 17.84 6.19
CA ARG A 129 -21.46 16.52 6.62
C ARG A 129 -20.61 15.94 7.76
N PRO A 130 -21.18 15.04 8.58
CA PRO A 130 -20.48 14.45 9.71
C PRO A 130 -19.33 13.54 9.26
N ALA A 131 -18.30 13.44 10.11
CA ALA A 131 -17.09 12.66 9.86
C ALA A 131 -17.36 11.19 9.46
N LEU A 132 -18.32 10.54 10.11
CA LEU A 132 -18.74 9.17 9.80
C LEU A 132 -19.28 8.99 8.38
N GLU A 133 -20.01 9.98 7.88
CA GLU A 133 -20.58 9.93 6.53
C GLU A 133 -19.49 10.10 5.47
N ILE A 134 -18.51 10.97 5.72
CA ILE A 134 -17.35 11.17 4.83
C ILE A 134 -16.57 9.85 4.67
N VAL A 135 -16.33 9.15 5.78
CA VAL A 135 -15.63 7.84 5.73
C VAL A 135 -16.44 6.83 4.92
N ASN A 136 -17.72 6.65 5.26
CA ASN A 136 -18.52 5.56 4.70
C ASN A 136 -18.90 5.77 3.23
N ASN A 137 -19.23 7.00 2.84
CA ASN A 137 -19.77 7.29 1.51
C ASN A 137 -18.70 7.76 0.52
N THR A 138 -17.57 8.30 0.99
CA THR A 138 -16.55 8.88 0.10
C THR A 138 -15.23 8.11 0.18
N LEU A 139 -14.65 7.99 1.38
CA LEU A 139 -13.33 7.37 1.51
C LEU A 139 -13.35 5.86 1.24
N LEU A 140 -14.38 5.14 1.72
CA LEU A 140 -14.55 3.72 1.43
C LEU A 140 -14.81 3.45 -0.06
N GLU A 141 -15.57 4.32 -0.73
CA GLU A 141 -15.82 4.22 -2.18
C GLU A 141 -14.50 4.29 -2.96
N GLY A 142 -13.64 5.25 -2.63
CA GLY A 142 -12.29 5.35 -3.23
C GLY A 142 -11.43 4.11 -2.98
N MET A 143 -11.53 3.50 -1.79
CA MET A 143 -10.78 2.28 -1.46
C MET A 143 -11.32 1.04 -2.20
N LYS A 144 -12.62 0.96 -2.49
CA LYS A 144 -13.18 -0.11 -3.35
C LYS A 144 -12.56 -0.06 -4.73
N VAL A 145 -12.47 1.13 -5.33
CA VAL A 145 -11.85 1.33 -6.65
C VAL A 145 -10.37 0.91 -6.62
N VAL A 146 -9.62 1.26 -5.58
CA VAL A 146 -8.22 0.79 -5.41
C VAL A 146 -8.16 -0.75 -5.37
N GLY A 147 -9.09 -1.39 -4.67
CA GLY A 147 -9.20 -2.85 -4.60
C GLY A 147 -9.50 -3.49 -5.96
N GLU A 148 -10.40 -2.90 -6.76
CA GLU A 148 -10.72 -3.36 -8.12
C GLU A 148 -9.54 -3.18 -9.08
N LEU A 149 -8.85 -2.05 -9.02
CA LEU A 149 -7.65 -1.78 -9.82
C LEU A 149 -6.50 -2.72 -9.46
N PHE A 150 -6.36 -3.07 -8.18
CA PHE A 150 -5.38 -4.07 -7.74
C PHE A 150 -5.78 -5.47 -8.20
N GLY A 151 -7.06 -5.85 -8.06
CA GLY A 151 -7.58 -7.16 -8.47
C GLY A 151 -7.51 -7.39 -9.98
N SER A 152 -7.64 -6.33 -10.78
CA SER A 152 -7.47 -6.37 -12.24
C SER A 152 -6.02 -6.28 -12.72
N GLY A 153 -5.05 -6.07 -11.81
CA GLY A 153 -3.63 -5.93 -12.14
C GLY A 153 -3.23 -4.55 -12.68
N GLN A 154 -4.17 -3.60 -12.78
CA GLN A 154 -3.90 -2.24 -13.27
C GLN A 154 -3.17 -1.36 -12.25
N MET A 155 -3.21 -1.74 -10.96
CA MET A 155 -2.52 -1.05 -9.87
C MET A 155 -1.59 -2.02 -9.11
N GLN A 156 -0.36 -1.59 -8.86
CA GLN A 156 0.65 -2.42 -8.19
C GLN A 156 0.60 -2.26 -6.66
N LEU A 157 1.07 -3.29 -5.93
CA LEU A 157 1.14 -3.31 -4.47
C LEU A 157 1.72 -2.03 -3.81
N PRO A 158 2.81 -1.42 -4.33
CA PRO A 158 3.35 -0.19 -3.75
C PRO A 158 2.34 0.96 -3.71
N PHE A 159 1.49 1.08 -4.73
CA PHE A 159 0.45 2.13 -4.80
C PHE A 159 -0.71 1.84 -3.87
N VAL A 160 -1.09 0.56 -3.72
CA VAL A 160 -2.12 0.14 -2.76
C VAL A 160 -1.69 0.50 -1.33
N LEU A 161 -0.43 0.23 -0.98
CA LEU A 161 0.12 0.59 0.33
C LEU A 161 0.16 2.11 0.53
N GLN A 162 0.48 2.87 -0.52
CA GLN A 162 0.45 4.33 -0.48
C GLN A 162 -0.97 4.86 -0.23
N SER A 163 -1.97 4.35 -0.97
CA SER A 163 -3.39 4.70 -0.78
C SER A 163 -3.88 4.33 0.62
N ALA A 164 -3.48 3.18 1.15
CA ALA A 164 -3.79 2.78 2.52
C ALA A 164 -3.18 3.73 3.57
N GLU A 165 -1.99 4.26 3.32
CA GLU A 165 -1.37 5.25 4.20
C GLU A 165 -2.13 6.58 4.18
N VAL A 166 -2.59 7.04 3.01
CA VAL A 166 -3.43 8.23 2.88
C VAL A 166 -4.77 8.04 3.59
N MET A 167 -5.39 6.87 3.45
CA MET A 167 -6.61 6.50 4.19
C MET A 167 -6.39 6.57 5.70
N LYS A 168 -5.27 6.05 6.20
CA LYS A 168 -4.93 6.13 7.63
C LYS A 168 -4.80 7.58 8.08
N THR A 169 -4.15 8.44 7.29
CA THR A 169 -4.07 9.88 7.59
C THR A 169 -5.44 10.54 7.60
N ALA A 170 -6.31 10.22 6.63
CA ALA A 170 -7.67 10.76 6.58
C ALA A 170 -8.50 10.37 7.80
N VAL A 171 -8.48 9.10 8.20
CA VAL A 171 -9.21 8.62 9.38
C VAL A 171 -8.65 9.25 10.66
N ALA A 172 -7.32 9.39 10.79
CA ALA A 172 -6.72 10.05 11.95
C ALA A 172 -7.12 11.54 12.05
N HIS A 173 -7.34 12.21 10.91
CA HIS A 173 -7.83 13.59 10.87
C HIS A 173 -9.32 13.70 11.24
N LEU A 174 -10.12 12.69 10.86
CA LEU A 174 -11.56 12.65 11.11
C LEU A 174 -11.93 12.11 12.51
N GLU A 175 -11.07 11.32 13.15
CA GLU A 175 -11.29 10.68 14.46
C GLU A 175 -11.70 11.67 15.58
N PRO A 176 -11.11 12.87 15.70
CA PRO A 176 -11.53 13.87 16.70
C PRO A 176 -12.94 14.43 16.46
N HIS A 177 -13.42 14.35 15.22
CA HIS A 177 -14.72 14.88 14.78
C HIS A 177 -15.81 13.80 14.71
N MET A 178 -15.47 12.54 14.97
CA MET A 178 -16.45 11.48 15.14
C MET A 178 -17.04 11.59 16.55
N GLU A 179 -18.33 11.94 16.64
CA GLU A 179 -19.05 11.80 17.90
C GLU A 179 -18.93 10.34 18.36
N LYS A 180 -18.43 10.15 19.58
CA LYS A 180 -18.47 8.85 20.25
C LYS A 180 -19.94 8.56 20.51
N SER A 181 -20.58 7.82 19.60
CA SER A 181 -21.82 7.15 19.94
C SER A 181 -21.49 6.17 21.06
N ASP A 182 -21.91 6.49 22.28
CA ASP A 182 -21.92 5.60 23.44
C ASP A 182 -22.83 4.40 23.12
N ALA A 183 -22.31 3.45 22.37
CA ALA A 183 -22.87 2.12 22.30
C ALA A 183 -22.45 1.38 23.57
N GLU A 184 -23.31 1.46 24.60
CA GLU A 184 -23.32 0.53 25.73
C GLU A 184 -23.27 -0.92 25.21
N GLY A 185 -22.18 -1.64 25.51
CA GLY A 185 -22.08 -3.07 25.19
C GLY A 185 -20.69 -3.58 24.85
N LYS A 186 -19.65 -3.27 25.63
CA LYS A 186 -18.34 -3.93 25.48
C LYS A 186 -18.40 -5.35 26.07
N GLY A 187 -18.78 -6.32 25.26
CA GLY A 187 -18.70 -7.75 25.61
C GLY A 187 -17.25 -8.26 25.50
N THR A 188 -16.68 -8.75 26.60
CA THR A 188 -15.31 -9.32 26.64
C THR A 188 -15.22 -10.61 25.82
N ILE A 189 -14.53 -10.56 24.68
CA ILE A 189 -14.18 -11.77 23.91
C ILE A 189 -12.72 -12.12 24.22
N VAL A 190 -12.51 -13.32 24.78
CA VAL A 190 -11.18 -13.91 24.96
C VAL A 190 -10.90 -14.80 23.75
N LEU A 191 -9.95 -14.38 22.91
CA LEU A 191 -9.45 -15.17 21.77
C LEU A 191 -8.10 -15.80 22.16
N ALA A 192 -8.07 -17.13 22.27
CA ALA A 192 -6.84 -17.88 22.48
C ALA A 192 -6.46 -18.60 21.17
N THR A 193 -5.50 -18.05 20.44
CA THR A 193 -4.90 -18.71 19.26
C THR A 193 -3.56 -19.33 19.64
N VAL A 194 -3.24 -20.48 19.03
CA VAL A 194 -1.96 -21.17 19.24
C VAL A 194 -0.90 -20.45 18.40
N ARG A 195 0.23 -20.12 19.01
CA ARG A 195 1.28 -19.32 18.37
C ARG A 195 1.87 -20.08 17.16
N GLY A 196 1.51 -19.65 15.96
CA GLY A 196 2.13 -20.09 14.70
C GLY A 196 1.21 -20.76 13.67
N ASP A 197 -0.12 -20.72 13.82
CA ASP A 197 -1.02 -21.24 12.78
C ASP A 197 -1.22 -20.22 11.65
N VAL A 198 -0.93 -20.64 10.42
CA VAL A 198 -1.11 -19.84 9.19
C VAL A 198 -2.60 -19.59 8.91
N HIS A 199 -3.50 -20.39 9.48
CA HIS A 199 -4.94 -20.22 9.32
C HIS A 199 -5.55 -19.10 10.18
N ASP A 200 -4.79 -18.47 11.09
CA ASP A 200 -5.32 -17.46 12.04
C ASP A 200 -5.18 -16.00 11.59
N ILE A 201 -4.52 -15.70 10.46
CA ILE A 201 -4.31 -14.32 9.98
C ILE A 201 -5.64 -13.65 9.57
N ALA A 202 -6.62 -14.43 9.10
CA ALA A 202 -7.92 -13.91 8.69
C ALA A 202 -8.84 -13.52 9.86
N ARG A 203 -8.59 -14.03 11.07
CA ARG A 203 -9.49 -13.83 12.22
C ARG A 203 -9.20 -12.51 12.95
N THR A 204 -7.92 -12.17 13.11
CA THR A 204 -7.48 -10.92 13.77
C THR A 204 -7.84 -9.66 12.99
N SER A 205 -7.97 -9.74 11.66
CA SER A 205 -8.45 -8.62 10.84
C SER A 205 -9.97 -8.47 10.86
N SER A 206 -10.72 -9.55 11.12
CA SER A 206 -12.19 -9.52 11.18
C SER A 206 -12.76 -9.06 12.54
N THR A 207 -11.98 -9.09 13.61
CA THR A 207 -12.42 -8.70 14.96
C THR A 207 -12.12 -7.25 15.33
N SER A 208 -11.39 -6.49 14.49
CA SER A 208 -11.10 -5.07 14.74
C SER A 208 -12.29 -4.13 14.47
N SER A 209 -13.39 -4.65 13.91
CA SER A 209 -14.65 -3.92 13.74
C SER A 209 -15.56 -3.97 14.97
N CYS A 210 -15.15 -4.61 16.07
CA CYS A 210 -15.95 -4.73 17.29
C CYS A 210 -15.25 -4.01 18.47
N PRO A 211 -15.89 -3.02 19.12
CA PRO A 211 -15.22 -2.13 20.06
C PRO A 211 -15.13 -2.75 21.46
N THR A 212 -14.40 -3.85 21.62
CA THR A 212 -14.09 -4.38 22.96
C THR A 212 -12.59 -4.33 23.23
N THR A 213 -12.23 -3.58 24.27
CA THR A 213 -10.90 -3.50 24.87
C THR A 213 -10.35 -4.89 25.19
N ALA A 214 -9.37 -5.37 24.41
CA ALA A 214 -8.62 -6.58 24.70
C ALA A 214 -7.38 -6.23 25.54
N THR A 215 -7.39 -6.59 26.81
CA THR A 215 -6.19 -6.59 27.67
C THR A 215 -5.39 -7.86 27.39
N THR A 216 -4.25 -7.73 26.73
CA THR A 216 -3.35 -8.86 26.43
C THR A 216 -2.53 -9.22 27.68
N SER A 217 -2.87 -10.31 28.38
CA SER A 217 -2.01 -10.88 29.43
C SER A 217 -1.11 -11.97 28.84
N SER A 218 0.19 -11.71 28.72
CA SER A 218 1.19 -12.69 28.30
C SER A 218 1.69 -13.51 29.49
N THR A 219 1.34 -14.79 29.57
CA THR A 219 1.95 -15.73 30.53
C THR A 219 2.94 -16.63 29.81
N SER A 220 4.22 -16.48 30.12
CA SER A 220 5.32 -17.32 29.60
C SER A 220 5.36 -18.68 30.29
N ALA A 221 5.01 -19.76 29.59
CA ALA A 221 5.24 -21.12 30.03
C ALA A 221 6.44 -21.73 29.29
N SER A 222 7.55 -21.88 30.01
CA SER A 222 8.80 -22.49 29.57
C SER A 222 8.66 -24.00 29.36
N SER A 223 9.15 -24.45 28.21
CA SER A 223 9.23 -25.83 27.72
C SER A 223 9.98 -26.78 28.66
N SER A 224 9.34 -27.90 29.01
CA SER A 224 9.98 -29.10 29.57
C SER A 224 10.13 -30.15 28.45
N ARG A 225 11.37 -30.59 28.17
CA ARG A 225 11.66 -31.67 27.22
C ARG A 225 12.40 -32.80 27.94
N SER A 226 11.78 -33.97 27.90
CA SER A 226 12.25 -35.25 28.43
C SER A 226 13.31 -35.90 27.52
N ARG A 227 14.39 -36.45 28.09
CA ARG A 227 14.78 -37.89 27.95
C ARG A 227 16.15 -38.22 28.60
N ARG A 228 16.06 -39.08 29.63
CA ARG A 228 16.77 -40.35 29.89
C ARG A 228 18.31 -40.48 29.85
N SER A 229 18.79 -41.07 30.96
CA SER A 229 19.84 -42.11 31.12
C SER A 229 21.31 -41.67 31.29
N SER A 230 21.85 -41.80 32.51
CA SER A 230 22.67 -42.96 32.94
C SER A 230 23.53 -42.71 34.20
N LYS A 231 23.66 -43.76 35.02
CA LYS A 231 24.74 -44.08 35.99
C LYS A 231 24.89 -43.25 37.30
N ARG A 232 24.52 -43.91 38.41
CA ARG A 232 25.16 -43.85 39.75
C ARG A 232 26.51 -44.64 39.71
N PRO A 233 27.46 -44.53 40.69
CA PRO A 233 27.20 -44.52 42.15
C PRO A 233 28.14 -43.69 43.09
N SER A 234 27.69 -43.57 44.36
CA SER A 234 28.39 -43.46 45.66
C SER A 234 29.77 -42.77 45.76
N SER A 235 29.96 -41.73 46.58
CA SER A 235 30.31 -41.70 48.03
C SER A 235 30.98 -40.32 48.22
N THR A 236 30.91 -39.53 49.31
CA THR A 236 31.21 -39.70 50.74
C THR A 236 30.77 -38.40 51.44
N THR A 237 30.20 -38.50 52.65
CA THR A 237 30.14 -37.43 53.68
C THR A 237 31.50 -37.37 54.43
N PRO A 238 31.82 -36.41 55.34
CA PRO A 238 30.94 -35.49 56.09
C PRO A 238 31.48 -34.05 56.35
N THR A 239 30.69 -33.32 57.16
CA THR A 239 31.09 -32.34 58.20
C THR A 239 31.05 -30.83 57.91
N SER A 240 30.37 -30.17 58.84
CA SER A 240 30.09 -28.75 59.03
C SER A 240 31.31 -27.90 59.37
N SER A 241 31.31 -26.62 58.97
CA SER A 241 31.59 -25.53 59.93
C SER A 241 31.00 -24.22 59.43
N ALA A 242 30.55 -23.42 60.39
CA ALA A 242 29.76 -22.21 60.23
C ALA A 242 30.62 -20.96 59.98
N CYS A 243 30.06 -20.07 59.16
CA CYS A 243 30.07 -18.60 59.24
C CYS A 243 31.41 -17.89 59.54
N ARG A 244 31.96 -17.19 58.54
CA ARG A 244 32.66 -15.92 58.74
C ARG A 244 32.47 -14.97 57.55
N VAL A 245 32.46 -13.69 57.92
CA VAL A 245 31.95 -12.50 57.23
C VAL A 245 33.01 -11.90 56.28
N SER A 246 32.53 -11.13 55.30
CA SER A 246 33.24 -10.11 54.47
C SER A 246 34.04 -10.66 53.29
N SER A 247 33.94 -10.16 52.06
CA SER A 247 33.47 -8.85 51.56
C SER A 247 32.83 -8.99 50.19
#